data_AF-A0A1H7Z5S9-F1
#
_entry.id   AF-A0A1H7Z5S9-F1
#
_cell.length_a   1.000
_cell.length_b   1.000
_cell.length_c   1.000
_cell.angle_alpha   90.00
_cell.angle_beta   90.00
_cell.angle_gamma   90.00
#
_symmetry.space_group_name_H-M   'P 1'
#
loop_
_entity.id
_entity.type
_entity.pdbx_description
1 polymer ?
#
loop_
_entity_poly.entity_id
_entity_poly.type
_entity_poly.pdbx_seq_one_letter_code
_entity_poly.pdbx_strand_id
1 'polypeptide(L)' 'MSIKQQIIKELDSRIRRLDEHRTTATEPTENQYDELNQALSRVIGASLYHELEDIKGFVEKLS' A
#
# COMPACT_ATOMS: atom_id res chain seq x y z
N MET A 1 23.23 1.93 10.02
CA MET A 1 21.85 1.41 9.90
C MET A 1 21.91 -0.10 9.76
N SER A 2 21.19 -0.85 10.58
CA SER A 2 21.11 -2.30 10.44
C SER A 2 20.29 -2.70 9.20
N ILE A 3 20.49 -3.92 8.70
CA ILE A 3 19.68 -4.46 7.57
C ILE A 3 18.19 -4.41 7.92
N LYS A 4 17.83 -4.77 9.17
CA LYS A 4 16.46 -4.66 9.70
C LYS A 4 15.89 -3.25 9.51
N GLN A 5 16.65 -2.21 9.88
CA GLN A 5 16.21 -0.82 9.73
C GLN A 5 16.01 -0.42 8.26
N GLN A 6 16.84 -0.94 7.34
CA GLN A 6 16.69 -0.68 5.90
C GLN A 6 15.42 -1.33 5.34
N ILE A 7 15.14 -2.58 5.74
CA ILE A 7 13.93 -3.31 5.34
C ILE A 7 12.68 -2.59 5.85
N ILE A 8 12.63 -2.23 7.14
CA ILE A 8 11.50 -1.50 7.73
C ILE A 8 11.26 -0.18 6.99
N LYS A 9 12.33 0.57 6.70
CA LYS A 9 12.21 1.85 5.97
C LYS A 9 11.62 1.69 4.57
N GLU A 10 11.99 0.63 3.84
CA GLU A 10 11.41 0.36 2.52
C GLU A 10 9.94 -0.08 2.62
N LEU A 11 9.60 -0.90 3.62
CA LEU A 11 8.20 -1.29 3.88
C LEU A 11 7.34 -0.06 4.22
N ASP A 12 7.81 0.82 5.09
CA ASP A 12 7.16 2.10 5.40
C ASP A 12 6.97 2.97 4.15
N SER A 13 7.98 3.03 3.28
CA SER A 13 7.87 3.77 2.02
C SER A 13 6.81 3.19 1.09
N ARG A 14 6.65 1.87 1.04
CA ARG A 14 5.63 1.19 0.21
C ARG A 14 4.23 1.40 0.75
N ILE A 15 4.05 1.24 2.07
CA ILE A 15 2.80 1.50 2.77
C ILE A 15 2.34 2.94 2.50
N ARG A 16 3.25 3.91 2.62
CA ARG A 16 2.94 5.32 2.33
C ARG A 16 2.47 5.55 0.89
N ARG A 17 3.13 4.95 -0.10
CA ARG A 17 2.70 5.05 -1.51
C ARG A 17 1.29 4.49 -1.70
N LEU A 18 0.95 3.37 -1.04
CA LEU A 18 -0.41 2.81 -1.10
C LEU A 18 -1.45 3.74 -0.45
N ASP A 19 -1.12 4.37 0.68
CA ASP A 19 -2.00 5.36 1.33
C ASP A 19 -2.21 6.62 0.46
N GLU A 20 -1.14 7.09 -0.19
CA GLU A 20 -1.22 8.19 -1.16
C GLU A 20 -2.14 7.82 -2.33
N HIS A 21 -2.05 6.60 -2.86
CA HIS A 21 -2.95 6.09 -3.90
C HIS A 21 -4.41 5.94 -3.43
N ARG A 22 -4.64 5.64 -2.13
CA ARG A 22 -6.00 5.56 -1.56
C ARG A 22 -6.64 6.93 -1.41
N THR A 23 -5.83 7.95 -1.12
CA THR A 23 -6.27 9.32 -0.81
C THR A 23 -6.25 10.25 -2.02
N THR A 24 -5.62 9.85 -3.13
CA THR A 24 -5.68 10.62 -4.37
C THR A 24 -7.13 10.67 -4.84
N ALA A 25 -7.71 11.88 -4.84
CA ALA A 25 -9.08 12.10 -5.28
C ALA A 25 -9.25 11.55 -6.69
N THR A 26 -10.12 10.55 -6.82
CA THR A 26 -10.56 10.04 -8.11
C THR A 26 -11.39 11.13 -8.76
N GLU A 27 -10.90 11.71 -9.86
CA GLU A 27 -11.75 12.57 -10.68
C GLU A 27 -12.96 11.74 -11.15
N PRO A 28 -14.18 12.30 -11.08
CA PRO A 28 -15.35 11.61 -11.60
C PRO A 28 -15.17 11.39 -13.11
N THR A 29 -15.06 10.13 -13.52
CA THR A 29 -14.91 9.72 -14.92
C THR A 29 -16.24 9.25 -15.47
N GLU A 30 -16.68 9.74 -16.63
CA GLU A 30 -17.89 9.24 -17.32
C GLU A 30 -17.70 7.83 -17.94
N ASN A 31 -16.54 7.22 -17.76
CA ASN A 31 -16.16 5.94 -18.34
C ASN A 31 -16.27 4.80 -17.29
N GLN A 32 -17.20 3.88 -17.51
CA GLN A 32 -17.43 2.69 -16.69
C GLN A 32 -16.18 1.80 -16.48
N TYR A 33 -15.24 1.78 -17.43
CA TYR A 33 -14.00 1.02 -17.27
C TYR A 33 -13.04 1.69 -16.27
N ASP A 34 -13.06 3.01 -16.20
CA ASP A 34 -12.25 3.77 -15.26
C ASP A 34 -12.81 3.61 -13.84
N GLU A 35 -14.14 3.60 -13.68
CA GLU A 35 -14.80 3.25 -12.40
C GLU A 35 -14.45 1.83 -11.94
N LEU A 36 -14.47 0.84 -12.85
CA LEU A 36 -14.08 -0.53 -12.54
C LEU A 36 -12.60 -0.61 -12.12
N ASN A 37 -11.71 0.04 -12.87
CA ASN A 37 -10.27 0.07 -12.55
C ASN A 37 -10.01 0.75 -11.20
N GLN A 38 -10.76 1.80 -10.86
CA GLN A 38 -10.68 2.46 -9.56
C GLN A 38 -11.17 1.54 -8.43
N ALA A 39 -12.31 0.88 -8.60
CA ALA A 39 -12.84 -0.07 -7.62
C ALA A 39 -11.86 -1.24 -7.41
N LEU A 40 -11.33 -1.81 -8.49
CA LEU A 40 -10.34 -2.87 -8.45
C LEU A 40 -9.05 -2.43 -7.75
N SER A 41 -8.54 -1.23 -8.09
CA SER A 41 -7.34 -0.67 -7.46
C SER A 41 -7.52 -0.46 -5.96
N ARG A 42 -8.71 -0.08 -5.48
CA ARG A 42 -9.00 0.03 -4.04
C ARG A 42 -8.97 -1.32 -3.34
N VAL A 43 -9.59 -2.34 -3.93
CA VAL A 43 -9.62 -3.71 -3.35
C VAL A 43 -8.22 -4.32 -3.29
N ILE A 44 -7.48 -4.23 -4.40
CA ILE A 44 -6.10 -4.71 -4.46
C ILE A 44 -5.20 -3.91 -3.51
N GLY A 45 -5.34 -2.59 -3.49
CA GLY A 45 -4.56 -1.70 -2.63
C GLY A 45 -4.74 -2.01 -1.14
N ALA A 46 -5.98 -2.25 -0.69
CA ALA A 46 -6.27 -2.64 0.69
C ALA A 46 -5.63 -3.99 1.06
N SER A 47 -5.70 -4.97 0.16
CA SER A 47 -5.09 -6.29 0.39
C SER A 47 -3.56 -6.19 0.48
N LEU A 48 -2.94 -5.44 -0.43
CA LEU A 48 -1.48 -5.21 -0.42
C LEU A 48 -1.01 -4.43 0.80
N TYR A 49 -1.83 -3.49 1.29
CA TYR A 49 -1.52 -2.72 2.49
C TYR A 49 -1.37 -3.65 3.70
N HIS A 50 -2.36 -4.52 3.95
CA HIS A 50 -2.33 -5.45 5.07
C HIS A 50 -1.15 -6.42 4.99
N GLU A 51 -0.84 -6.95 3.81
CA GLU A 51 0.32 -7.84 3.67
C GLU A 51 1.65 -7.14 3.97
N LEU A 52 1.80 -5.86 3.59
CA LEU A 52 3.00 -5.10 3.93
C LEU A 52 3.09 -4.77 5.42
N GLU A 53 1.97 -4.52 6.10
CA GLU A 53 1.91 -4.36 7.55
C GLU A 53 2.31 -5.66 8.26
N ASP A 54 1.79 -6.80 7.81
CA ASP A 54 2.10 -8.12 8.40
C ASP A 54 3.59 -8.47 8.24
N ILE A 55 4.15 -8.23 7.04
CA ILE A 55 5.59 -8.42 6.78
C ILE A 55 6.42 -7.48 7.67
N LYS A 56 6.01 -6.21 7.81
CA LYS A 56 6.69 -5.27 8.70
C LYS A 56 6.64 -5.75 10.15
N GLY A 57 5.47 -6.16 10.63
CA GLY A 57 5.29 -6.68 11.99
C GLY A 57 6.09 -7.96 12.24
N PHE A 58 6.28 -8.82 11.24
CA PHE A 58 7.19 -9.96 11.31
C PHE A 58 8.65 -9.49 11.46
N VAL A 59 9.12 -8.59 10.59
CA VAL A 59 10.50 -8.09 10.61
C VAL A 59 10.81 -7.36 11.92
N GLU A 60 9.87 -6.62 12.48
CA GLU A 60 10.01 -5.94 13.78
C GLU A 60 10.27 -6.91 14.93
N LYS A 61 9.70 -8.13 14.87
CA LYS A 61 9.88 -9.18 15.88
C LYS A 61 11.23 -9.92 15.75
N LEU A 62 11.93 -9.79 14.61
CA LEU A 62 13.24 -10.42 14.44
C LEU A 62 14.29 -9.73 15.31
N SER A 63 15.11 -10.53 16.00
CA SER A 63 16.15 -10.07 16.94
C SER A 63 17.32 -9.39 16.23
#